data_AF-A0A3S9VGN1-F1
#
_entry.id   AF-A0A3S9VGN1-F1
#
_cell.length_a   1.000
_cell.length_b   1.000
_cell.length_c   1.000
_cell.angle_alpha   90.00
_cell.angle_beta   90.00
_cell.angle_gamma   90.00
#
_symmetry.space_group_name_H-M   'P 1'
#
loop_
_entity.id
_entity.type
_entity.pdbx_description
1 polymer ?
#
loop_
_entity_poly.entity_id
_entity_poly.type
_entity_poly.pdbx_seq_one_letter_code
_entity_poly.pdbx_strand_id
1 'polypeptide(L)'
;MSERPPSTLKRPPEQLIRRFHLGQVGSDTVRTYLTKGYSLAICCKDCPRCLEWTPEDLVEKFGERTHIKIADIAARLSCSGEEGCRSKEVAVFPHLYDGPWSWTPPDDEG
;
A
#
# COMPACT_ATOMS: atom_id res chain seq x y z
N MET A 1 18.70 -14.68 2.87
CA MET A 1 17.38 -14.91 2.24
C MET A 1 16.37 -14.30 3.19
N SER A 2 15.82 -13.12 2.89
CA SER A 2 14.83 -12.49 3.78
C SER A 2 13.52 -13.25 3.64
N GLU A 3 13.28 -14.19 4.54
CA GLU A 3 12.02 -14.89 4.69
C GLU A 3 11.00 -13.89 5.24
N ARG A 4 10.34 -13.15 4.34
CA ARG A 4 9.20 -12.29 4.72
C ARG A 4 8.12 -13.21 5.34
N PRO A 5 7.52 -12.84 6.48
CA PRO A 5 6.48 -13.64 7.10
C PRO A 5 5.32 -13.87 6.12
N PRO A 6 4.61 -15.01 6.23
CA PRO A 6 3.45 -15.27 5.38
C PRO A 6 2.40 -14.19 5.62
N SER A 7 2.14 -13.39 4.59
CA SER A 7 1.18 -12.31 4.67
C SER A 7 -0.23 -12.85 4.90
N THR A 8 -0.93 -12.33 5.92
CA THR A 8 -2.35 -12.62 6.13
C THR A 8 -3.25 -11.75 5.28
N LEU A 9 -2.67 -10.97 4.35
CA LEU A 9 -3.42 -10.10 3.45
C LEU A 9 -4.45 -10.93 2.67
N LYS A 10 -5.72 -10.74 3.04
CA LYS A 10 -6.85 -11.25 2.30
C LYS A 10 -7.35 -10.16 1.37
N ARG A 11 -7.62 -10.54 0.12
CA ARG A 11 -8.30 -9.65 -0.83
C ARG A 11 -9.61 -9.17 -0.17
N PRO A 12 -9.81 -7.85 -0.05
CA PRO A 12 -11.06 -7.30 0.47
C PRO A 12 -12.24 -7.77 -0.40
N PRO A 13 -13.46 -7.85 0.17
CA PRO A 13 -14.63 -8.24 -0.60
C PRO A 13 -14.81 -7.30 -1.81
N GLU A 14 -15.19 -7.86 -2.96
CA GLU A 14 -15.25 -7.13 -4.23
C GLU A 14 -16.15 -5.89 -4.16
N GLN A 15 -17.18 -5.91 -3.33
CA GLN A 15 -18.04 -4.76 -3.09
C GLN A 15 -17.28 -3.55 -2.53
N LEU A 16 -16.34 -3.77 -1.60
CA LEU A 16 -15.49 -2.70 -1.05
C LEU A 16 -14.51 -2.19 -2.10
N ILE A 17 -13.90 -3.09 -2.87
CA ILE A 17 -12.96 -2.74 -3.94
C ILE A 17 -13.63 -1.88 -5.01
N ARG A 18 -14.85 -2.26 -5.45
CA ARG A 18 -15.60 -1.51 -6.47
C ARG A 18 -16.04 -0.13 -5.97
N ARG A 19 -16.47 -0.03 -4.72
CA ARG A 19 -16.91 1.23 -4.09
C ARG A 19 -15.77 2.09 -3.57
N PHE A 20 -14.53 1.63 -3.67
CA PHE A 20 -13.37 2.36 -3.20
C PHE A 20 -13.13 3.62 -4.04
N HIS A 21 -12.88 4.74 -3.36
CA HIS A 21 -12.45 5.99 -3.96
C HIS A 21 -11.20 6.50 -3.24
N LEU A 22 -10.24 7.05 -4.00
CA LEU A 22 -8.97 7.56 -3.46
C LEU A 22 -9.15 8.57 -2.32
N GLY A 23 -10.22 9.37 -2.35
CA GLY A 23 -10.54 10.31 -1.28
C GLY A 23 -10.81 9.66 0.08
N GLN A 24 -11.14 8.37 0.14
CA GLN A 24 -11.36 7.64 1.39
C GLN A 24 -10.07 7.39 2.17
N VAL A 25 -8.92 7.40 1.49
CA VAL A 25 -7.59 7.31 2.11
C VAL A 25 -7.26 8.60 2.88
N GLY A 26 -7.94 9.71 2.54
CA GLY A 26 -7.79 10.98 3.22
C GLY A 26 -6.38 11.55 3.08
N SER A 27 -5.79 11.91 4.23
CA SER A 27 -4.45 12.52 4.29
C SER A 27 -3.37 11.54 4.73
N ASP A 28 -3.63 10.23 4.70
CA ASP A 28 -2.61 9.23 5.03
C ASP A 28 -1.44 9.30 4.05
N THR A 29 -0.24 9.32 4.61
CA THR A 29 1.03 9.34 3.87
C THR A 29 1.80 8.05 4.07
N VAL A 30 2.87 7.87 3.30
CA VAL A 30 3.83 6.79 3.52
C VAL A 30 4.35 6.83 4.96
N ARG A 31 4.65 8.03 5.50
CA ARG A 31 5.07 8.22 6.90
C ARG A 31 4.04 7.64 7.87
N THR A 32 2.75 7.90 7.64
CA THR A 32 1.68 7.36 8.49
C THR A 32 1.66 5.83 8.48
N TYR A 33 1.82 5.22 7.30
CA TYR A 33 1.85 3.77 7.15
C TYR A 33 3.07 3.17 7.86
N LEU A 34 4.26 3.74 7.65
CA LEU A 34 5.49 3.27 8.32
C LEU A 34 5.42 3.44 9.83
N THR A 35 4.91 4.56 10.33
CA THR A 35 4.78 4.82 11.77
C THR A 35 3.79 3.86 12.43
N LYS A 36 2.69 3.51 11.75
CA LYS A 36 1.67 2.59 12.26
C LYS A 36 1.98 1.12 12.01
N GLY A 37 3.02 0.80 11.25
CA GLY A 37 3.31 -0.57 10.81
C GLY A 37 2.26 -1.15 9.86
N TYR A 38 1.73 -0.31 8.97
CA TYR A 38 0.78 -0.73 7.95
C TYR A 38 1.50 -1.05 6.64
N SER A 39 1.16 -2.20 6.07
CA SER A 39 1.35 -2.54 4.68
C SER A 39 0.30 -1.84 3.81
N LEU A 40 0.66 -1.55 2.56
CA LEU A 40 -0.26 -1.05 1.54
C LEU A 40 -0.78 -2.20 0.70
N ALA A 41 -2.04 -2.57 0.91
CA ALA A 41 -2.74 -3.51 0.06
C ALA A 41 -3.21 -2.80 -1.21
N ILE A 42 -2.85 -3.30 -2.38
CA ILE A 42 -3.19 -2.74 -3.70
C ILE A 42 -3.97 -3.80 -4.47
N CYS A 43 -5.27 -3.58 -4.67
CA CYS A 43 -6.14 -4.51 -5.37
C CYS A 43 -6.66 -3.91 -6.67
N CYS A 44 -6.54 -4.64 -7.77
CA CYS A 44 -7.15 -4.21 -9.03
C CYS A 44 -8.69 -4.38 -8.96
N LYS A 45 -9.42 -3.40 -9.49
CA LYS A 45 -10.89 -3.47 -9.59
C LYS A 45 -11.36 -4.41 -10.69
N ASP A 46 -10.59 -4.54 -11.78
CA ASP A 46 -10.95 -5.33 -12.96
C ASP A 46 -10.52 -6.80 -12.89
N CYS A 47 -9.52 -7.14 -12.07
CA CYS A 47 -8.99 -8.51 -11.99
C CYS A 47 -8.78 -8.96 -10.54
N PRO A 48 -8.75 -10.28 -10.27
CA PRO A 48 -8.61 -10.84 -8.93
C PRO A 48 -7.23 -10.61 -8.28
N ARG A 49 -6.32 -9.90 -8.95
CA ARG A 49 -4.98 -9.60 -8.48
C ARG A 49 -4.99 -8.57 -7.34
N CYS A 50 -4.32 -8.90 -6.25
CA CYS A 50 -3.93 -7.98 -5.19
C CYS A 50 -2.44 -8.13 -4.91
N LEU A 51 -1.81 -7.02 -4.56
CA LEU A 51 -0.42 -6.94 -4.17
C LEU A 51 -0.35 -6.35 -2.78
N GLU A 52 0.64 -6.77 -2.01
CA GLU A 52 1.03 -6.12 -0.77
C GLU A 52 2.34 -5.40 -1.00
N TRP A 53 2.42 -4.14 -0.59
CA TRP A 53 3.69 -3.50 -0.31
C TRP A 53 3.87 -3.45 1.20
N THR A 54 4.83 -4.22 1.70
CA THR A 54 5.16 -4.21 3.13
C THR A 54 5.74 -2.84 3.50
N PRO A 55 5.79 -2.50 4.80
CA PRO A 55 6.49 -1.29 5.22
C PRO A 55 7.95 -1.26 4.74
N GLU A 56 8.64 -2.41 4.64
CA GLU A 56 9.97 -2.50 4.01
C GLU A 56 9.94 -2.06 2.55
N ASP A 57 9.00 -2.58 1.74
CA ASP A 57 8.84 -2.16 0.34
C ASP A 57 8.54 -0.65 0.21
N LEU A 58 7.77 -0.10 1.16
CA LEU A 58 7.48 1.33 1.20
C LEU A 58 8.75 2.14 1.46
N VAL A 59 9.59 1.73 2.41
CA VAL A 59 10.90 2.37 2.65
C VAL A 59 11.80 2.23 1.43
N GLU A 60 11.90 1.06 0.81
CA GLU A 60 12.75 0.85 -0.36
C GLU A 60 12.30 1.70 -1.57
N LYS A 61 10.99 1.87 -1.78
CA LYS A 61 10.45 2.62 -2.93
C LYS A 61 10.44 4.13 -2.71
N PHE A 62 10.11 4.58 -1.51
CA PHE A 62 9.89 6.00 -1.23
C PHE A 62 11.07 6.64 -0.52
N GLY A 63 11.87 5.87 0.22
CA GLY A 63 13.04 6.35 0.95
C GLY A 63 12.67 7.53 1.84
N GLU A 64 13.31 8.67 1.60
CA GLU A 64 13.09 9.92 2.33
C GLU A 64 11.76 10.62 1.98
N ARG A 65 11.11 10.23 0.87
CA ARG A 65 9.84 10.84 0.40
C ARG A 65 8.62 10.28 1.12
N THR A 66 8.65 10.25 2.44
CA THR A 66 7.59 9.69 3.26
C THR A 66 6.35 10.60 3.38
N HIS A 67 6.48 11.88 3.00
CA HIS A 67 5.38 12.85 2.96
C HIS A 67 4.37 12.61 1.81
N ILE A 68 4.68 11.70 0.88
CA ILE A 68 3.80 11.39 -0.25
C ILE A 68 2.50 10.76 0.27
N LYS A 69 1.36 11.28 -0.21
CA LYS A 69 0.04 10.74 0.10
C LYS A 69 -0.16 9.37 -0.55
N ILE A 70 -0.74 8.44 0.20
CA ILE A 70 -1.10 7.12 -0.32
C ILE A 70 -2.11 7.23 -1.48
N ALA A 71 -3.02 8.21 -1.42
CA ALA A 71 -3.94 8.52 -2.52
C ALA A 71 -3.21 8.88 -3.83
N ASP A 72 -2.13 9.67 -3.76
CA ASP A 72 -1.30 10.01 -4.93
C ASP A 72 -0.58 8.80 -5.50
N ILE A 73 -0.07 7.92 -4.63
CA ILE A 73 0.56 6.67 -5.03
C ILE A 73 -0.46 5.81 -5.78
N ALA A 74 -1.62 5.59 -5.18
CA ALA A 74 -2.70 4.80 -5.76
C ALA A 74 -3.22 5.38 -7.08
N ALA A 75 -3.28 6.70 -7.23
CA ALA A 75 -3.66 7.37 -8.49
C ALA A 75 -2.67 7.08 -9.64
N ARG A 76 -1.40 6.83 -9.32
CA ARG A 76 -0.32 6.56 -10.30
C ARG A 76 -0.11 5.07 -10.54
N LEU A 77 -0.69 4.22 -9.69
CA LEU A 77 -0.60 2.78 -9.81
C LEU A 77 -1.51 2.27 -10.92
N SER A 78 -1.09 1.15 -11.51
CA SER A 78 -1.87 0.39 -12.46
C SER A 78 -1.60 -1.08 -12.25
N CYS A 79 -2.56 -1.92 -12.64
CA CYS A 79 -2.39 -3.36 -12.68
C CYS A 79 -1.45 -3.74 -13.84
N SER A 80 -0.16 -3.49 -13.64
CA SER A 80 0.92 -3.77 -14.59
C SER A 80 1.68 -5.04 -14.19
N GLY A 81 2.39 -5.63 -15.15
CA GLY A 81 3.11 -6.91 -15.01
C GLY A 81 2.64 -7.95 -16.03
N GLU A 82 3.31 -9.10 -16.06
CA GLU A 82 3.02 -10.19 -17.02
C GLU A 82 1.58 -10.72 -16.90
N GLU A 83 1.05 -10.74 -15.67
CA GLU A 83 -0.34 -11.11 -15.35
C GLU A 83 -1.27 -9.91 -15.11
N GLY A 84 -0.80 -8.68 -15.39
CA GLY A 84 -1.55 -7.45 -15.15
C GLY A 84 -2.57 -7.18 -16.26
N CYS A 85 -3.79 -6.77 -15.90
CA CYS A 85 -4.83 -6.42 -16.88
C CYS A 85 -4.68 -5.00 -17.47
N ARG A 86 -3.62 -4.27 -17.08
CA ARG A 86 -3.33 -2.87 -17.46
C ARG A 86 -4.36 -1.84 -16.99
N SER A 87 -5.33 -2.23 -16.17
CA SER A 87 -6.28 -1.30 -15.58
C SER A 87 -5.58 -0.29 -14.67
N LYS A 88 -6.01 0.98 -14.75
CA LYS A 88 -5.60 2.04 -13.82
C LYS A 88 -6.55 2.13 -12.62
N GLU A 89 -7.62 1.34 -12.63
CA GLU A 89 -8.56 1.27 -11.52
C GLU A 89 -8.04 0.31 -10.46
N VAL A 90 -7.39 0.88 -9.46
CA VAL A 90 -6.92 0.17 -8.27
C VAL A 90 -7.61 0.71 -7.02
N ALA A 91 -7.80 -0.18 -6.06
CA ALA A 91 -8.23 0.15 -4.71
C ALA A 91 -7.08 -0.12 -3.76
N VAL A 92 -6.87 0.79 -2.80
CA VAL A 92 -5.83 0.62 -1.80
C VAL A 92 -6.40 0.61 -0.39
N PHE A 93 -5.87 -0.26 0.46
CA PHE A 93 -6.32 -0.40 1.84
C PHE A 93 -5.11 -0.50 2.78
N PRO A 94 -5.20 0.06 3.99
CA PRO A 94 -4.23 -0.23 5.04
C PRO A 94 -4.41 -1.69 5.50
N HIS A 95 -3.32 -2.44 5.54
CA HIS A 95 -3.25 -3.78 6.13
C HIS A 95 -2.23 -3.75 7.26
N LEU A 96 -2.53 -4.34 8.41
CA LEU A 96 -1.56 -4.42 9.50
C LEU A 96 -0.46 -5.41 9.11
N TYR A 97 0.80 -4.99 9.12
CA TYR A 97 1.89 -5.89 8.77
C TYR A 97 1.99 -7.02 9.80
N ASP A 98 2.00 -8.26 9.32
CA ASP A 98 2.03 -9.46 10.15
C ASP A 98 3.39 -9.69 10.85
N GLY A 99 4.44 -9.01 10.38
CA GLY A 99 5.79 -9.11 10.95
C GLY A 99 6.09 -8.07 12.01
N PRO A 100 7.19 -8.25 12.78
CA PRO A 100 7.69 -7.21 13.66
C PRO A 100 8.14 -6.01 12.82
N TRP A 101 7.52 -4.87 13.03
CA TRP A 101 7.90 -3.62 12.40
C TRP A 101 8.08 -2.53 13.44
N SER A 102 9.21 -1.84 13.35
CA SER A 102 9.49 -0.65 14.14
C SER A 102 10.19 0.33 13.23
N TRP A 103 9.61 1.53 13.10
CA TRP A 103 10.16 2.58 12.29
C TRP A 103 10.14 3.88 13.08
N THR A 104 11.33 4.43 13.29
CA THR A 104 11.47 5.76 13.87
C THR A 104 11.42 6.76 12.72
N PRO A 105 10.47 7.72 12.73
CA PRO A 105 10.49 8.77 11.73
C PRO A 105 11.82 9.52 11.81
N PRO A 106 12.46 9.86 10.68
CA PRO A 106 13.54 10.83 10.70
C PRO A 106 12.99 12.12 11.33
N ASP A 107 13.78 12.70 12.23
CA ASP A 107 13.44 13.96 12.90
C ASP A 107 13.13 14.99 11.82
N ASP A 108 11.89 15.48 11.84
CA ASP A 108 11.43 16.51 10.91
C ASP A 108 11.90 17.84 11.51
N GLU A 109 13.22 18.11 11.46
CA GLU A 109 13.73 19.47 11.67
C GLU A 109 13.32 20.28 10.42
N GLY A 110 12.10 20.80 10.45
CA GLY A 110 11.49 21.66 9.44
C GLY A 110 10.78 22.84 10.07
#